data_AF-A0A1U7DEL8-F1
#
_entry.id   AF-A0A1U7DEL8-F1
#
_cell.length_a   1.000
_cell.length_b   1.000
_cell.length_c   1.000
_cell.angle_alpha   90.00
_cell.angle_beta   90.00
_cell.angle_gamma   90.00
#
_symmetry.space_group_name_H-M   'P 1'
#
loop_
_entity.id
_entity.type
_entity.pdbx_description
1 polymer ?
#
loop_
_entity_poly.entity_id
_entity_poly.type
_entity_poly.pdbx_seq_one_letter_code
_entity_poly.pdbx_strand_id
1 'polypeptide(L)'
;MLILTCPYCGVAADETELAPGGEAHLRRAGPAAGEAEFEAYMFHRANPRGVHFERWRHAFGCGKWFHAARCTMTLEVFGTYSAQCTAPPAAIFKAILASRPDWTPTPGQPEPPKPAARARKSAAKPVAKGKAKAKTPTAPAAKPAKADAKGKGDAT
;
A
#
# COMPACT_ATOMS: atom_id res chain seq x y z
N MET A 1 23.24 -13.22 -10.22
CA MET A 1 22.13 -13.86 -9.48
C MET A 1 21.09 -12.78 -9.17
N LEU A 2 19.79 -13.09 -9.28
CA LEU A 2 18.74 -12.08 -9.08
C LEU A 2 18.69 -11.65 -7.60
N ILE A 3 18.56 -10.36 -7.33
CA ILE A 3 18.42 -9.82 -5.96
C ILE A 3 17.02 -9.24 -5.78
N LEU A 4 16.30 -9.70 -4.75
CA LEU A 4 14.99 -9.15 -4.38
C LEU A 4 15.04 -8.65 -2.92
N THR A 5 14.62 -7.40 -2.71
CA THR A 5 14.53 -6.85 -1.35
C THR A 5 13.26 -7.37 -0.66
N CYS A 6 13.39 -8.09 0.45
CA CYS A 6 12.23 -8.56 1.19
C CYS A 6 11.54 -7.37 1.90
N PRO A 7 10.26 -7.07 1.61
CA PRO A 7 9.60 -5.89 2.18
C PRO A 7 9.30 -6.02 3.69
N TYR A 8 9.49 -7.20 4.27
CA TYR A 8 9.20 -7.42 5.69
C TYR A 8 10.42 -7.37 6.59
N CYS A 9 11.60 -7.80 6.10
CA CYS A 9 12.83 -7.78 6.89
C CYS A 9 13.91 -6.86 6.30
N GLY A 10 13.67 -6.25 5.13
CA GLY A 10 14.58 -5.29 4.50
C GLY A 10 15.82 -5.91 3.86
N VAL A 11 16.05 -7.21 4.02
CA VAL A 11 17.21 -7.92 3.44
C VAL A 11 17.10 -7.91 1.91
N ALA A 12 18.18 -7.52 1.25
CA ALA A 12 18.41 -7.75 -0.17
C ALA A 12 18.81 -9.23 -0.34
N ALA A 13 17.83 -10.09 -0.57
CA ALA A 13 18.02 -11.52 -0.62
C ALA A 13 18.44 -11.96 -2.02
N ASP A 14 19.40 -12.87 -2.07
CA ASP A 14 19.78 -13.56 -3.29
C ASP A 14 18.68 -14.56 -3.73
N GLU A 15 18.55 -14.79 -5.03
CA GLU A 15 17.59 -15.74 -5.61
C GLU A 15 17.62 -17.12 -4.93
N THR A 16 18.81 -17.58 -4.53
CA THR A 16 19.00 -18.87 -3.86
C THR A 16 18.41 -18.94 -2.44
N GLU A 17 18.14 -17.78 -1.81
CA GLU A 17 17.46 -17.68 -0.52
C GLU A 17 15.93 -17.64 -0.63
N LEU A 18 15.43 -17.56 -1.87
CA LEU A 18 14.04 -17.31 -2.19
C LEU A 18 13.40 -18.53 -2.87
N ALA A 19 12.11 -18.73 -2.63
CA ALA A 19 11.31 -19.70 -3.36
C ALA A 19 10.32 -18.98 -4.30
N PRO A 20 10.33 -19.25 -5.61
CA PRO A 20 9.38 -18.67 -6.55
C PRO A 20 7.98 -19.27 -6.36
N GLY A 21 6.94 -18.45 -6.51
CA GLY A 21 5.54 -18.84 -6.39
C GLY A 21 4.68 -18.57 -7.63
N GLY A 22 5.31 -18.22 -8.76
CA GLY A 22 4.62 -17.91 -10.02
C GLY A 22 3.85 -16.59 -9.95
N GLU A 23 2.82 -16.48 -10.78
CA GLU A 23 1.98 -15.28 -10.94
C GLU A 23 1.37 -14.78 -9.60
N ALA A 24 1.41 -13.46 -9.41
CA ALA A 24 0.75 -12.74 -8.31
C ALA A 24 -0.69 -12.33 -8.65
N HIS A 25 -1.43 -11.87 -7.64
CA HIS A 25 -2.80 -11.35 -7.78
C HIS A 25 -3.84 -12.35 -8.29
N LEU A 26 -3.56 -13.65 -8.17
CA LEU A 26 -4.53 -14.72 -8.44
C LEU A 26 -5.54 -14.84 -7.30
N ARG A 27 -6.82 -14.70 -7.64
CA ARG A 27 -7.92 -14.99 -6.73
C ARG A 27 -8.17 -16.50 -6.69
N ARG A 28 -8.24 -17.07 -5.49
CA ARG A 28 -8.64 -18.47 -5.31
C ARG A 28 -10.11 -18.68 -5.71
N ALA A 29 -10.35 -19.65 -6.58
CA ALA A 29 -11.70 -20.18 -6.80
C ALA A 29 -12.09 -21.06 -5.60
N GLY A 30 -13.23 -20.73 -4.98
CA GLY A 30 -13.78 -21.48 -3.86
C GLY A 30 -14.52 -22.75 -4.31
N PRO A 31 -15.01 -23.57 -3.37
CA PRO A 31 -15.75 -24.80 -3.68
C PRO A 31 -17.10 -24.57 -4.38
N ALA A 32 -17.61 -23.34 -4.36
CA ALA A 32 -18.83 -22.94 -5.06
C ALA A 32 -18.59 -22.36 -6.47
N ALA A 33 -17.33 -22.33 -6.93
CA ALA A 33 -17.00 -21.85 -8.27
C ALA A 33 -17.54 -22.81 -9.34
N GLY A 34 -17.92 -22.26 -10.48
CA GLY A 34 -18.27 -23.08 -11.66
C GLY A 34 -17.04 -23.82 -12.21
N GLU A 35 -17.28 -24.88 -12.97
CA GLU A 35 -16.22 -25.74 -13.53
C GLU A 35 -15.15 -24.94 -14.27
N ALA A 36 -15.54 -24.05 -15.20
CA ALA A 36 -14.60 -23.23 -15.97
C ALA A 36 -13.80 -22.24 -15.11
N GLU A 37 -14.39 -21.66 -14.06
CA GLU A 37 -13.66 -20.77 -13.13
C GLU A 37 -12.66 -21.57 -12.29
N PHE A 38 -13.06 -22.77 -11.86
CA PHE A 38 -12.22 -23.66 -11.07
C PHE A 38 -11.05 -24.21 -11.89
N GLU A 39 -11.30 -24.65 -13.13
CA GLU A 39 -10.28 -25.06 -14.11
C GLU A 39 -9.28 -23.92 -14.36
N ALA A 40 -9.78 -22.70 -14.63
CA ALA A 40 -8.95 -21.51 -14.82
C ALA A 40 -8.05 -21.26 -13.60
N TYR A 41 -8.61 -21.32 -12.39
CA TYR A 41 -7.82 -21.18 -11.16
C TYR A 41 -6.78 -22.29 -10.97
N MET A 42 -7.12 -23.53 -11.31
CA MET A 42 -6.24 -24.68 -11.14
C MET A 42 -5.05 -24.65 -12.09
N PHE A 43 -5.30 -24.36 -13.38
CA PHE A 43 -4.33 -24.64 -14.44
C PHE A 43 -3.85 -23.41 -15.21
N HIS A 44 -4.61 -22.32 -15.24
CA HIS A 44 -4.26 -21.17 -16.09
C HIS A 44 -3.45 -20.14 -15.32
N ARG A 45 -2.36 -19.67 -15.93
CA ARG A 45 -1.51 -18.59 -15.40
C ARG A 45 -1.10 -17.67 -16.54
N ALA A 46 -0.99 -16.37 -16.26
CA ALA A 46 -0.31 -15.47 -17.17
C ALA A 46 1.17 -15.86 -17.28
N ASN A 47 1.70 -15.85 -18.50
CA ASN A 47 3.12 -16.05 -18.78
C ASN A 47 3.62 -14.94 -19.71
N PRO A 48 3.67 -13.69 -19.23
CA PRO A 48 4.04 -12.56 -20.07
C PRO A 48 5.53 -12.57 -20.39
N ARG A 49 5.84 -12.35 -21.67
CA ARG A 49 7.19 -12.00 -22.12
C ARG A 49 7.41 -10.51 -21.86
N GLY A 50 8.07 -10.16 -20.75
CA GLY A 50 8.26 -8.78 -20.32
C GLY A 50 7.96 -8.60 -18.84
N VAL A 51 7.28 -7.51 -18.47
CA VAL A 51 6.92 -7.26 -17.07
C VAL A 51 5.95 -8.32 -16.58
N HIS A 52 6.27 -8.93 -15.45
CA HIS A 52 5.48 -9.93 -14.77
C HIS A 52 5.36 -9.59 -13.29
N PHE A 53 4.15 -9.74 -12.74
CA PHE A 53 3.91 -9.65 -11.31
C PHE A 53 3.95 -11.05 -10.71
N GLU A 54 4.92 -11.29 -9.83
CA GLU A 54 5.25 -12.61 -9.30
C GLU A 54 5.15 -12.67 -7.78
N ARG A 55 4.98 -13.88 -7.24
CA ARG A 55 5.05 -14.18 -5.80
C ARG A 55 6.40 -14.80 -5.48
N TRP A 56 6.95 -14.38 -4.35
CA TRP A 56 8.21 -14.88 -3.82
C TRP A 56 8.09 -15.12 -2.32
N ARG A 57 8.69 -16.18 -1.82
CA ARG A 57 8.82 -16.45 -0.39
C ARG A 57 10.28 -16.30 0.01
N HIS A 58 10.54 -15.58 1.10
CA HIS A 58 11.88 -15.52 1.67
C HIS A 58 12.18 -16.78 2.48
N ALA A 59 12.44 -17.89 1.77
CA ALA A 59 12.46 -19.25 2.30
C ALA A 59 13.57 -19.46 3.33
N PHE A 60 14.75 -18.87 3.11
CA PHE A 60 15.89 -18.95 4.03
C PHE A 60 16.06 -17.69 4.89
N GLY A 61 14.99 -16.91 5.04
CA GLY A 61 14.95 -15.74 5.92
C GLY A 61 13.65 -15.69 6.72
N CYS A 62 12.89 -14.61 6.56
CA CYS A 62 11.70 -14.37 7.38
C CYS A 62 10.50 -15.30 7.11
N GLY A 63 10.57 -16.17 6.10
CA GLY A 63 9.54 -17.16 5.77
C GLY A 63 8.26 -16.60 5.13
N LYS A 64 8.13 -15.27 5.01
CA LYS A 64 6.93 -14.59 4.50
C LYS A 64 6.88 -14.54 2.97
N TRP A 65 5.65 -14.53 2.45
CA TRP A 65 5.35 -14.29 1.03
C TRP A 65 5.25 -12.80 0.74
N PHE A 66 5.85 -12.38 -0.37
CA PHE A 66 5.76 -11.03 -0.94
C PHE A 66 5.57 -11.10 -2.45
N HIS A 67 5.33 -9.94 -3.06
CA HIS A 67 5.22 -9.79 -4.50
C HIS A 67 6.42 -9.05 -5.07
N ALA A 68 6.77 -9.35 -6.32
CA ALA A 68 7.77 -8.64 -7.09
C ALA A 68 7.21 -8.27 -8.46
N ALA A 69 7.61 -7.11 -8.98
CA ALA A 69 7.43 -6.79 -10.38
C ALA A 69 8.80 -6.86 -11.05
N ARG A 70 8.97 -7.75 -12.02
CA ARG A 70 10.24 -7.87 -12.77
C ARG A 70 10.00 -8.07 -14.25
N CYS A 71 11.04 -7.86 -15.03
CA CYS A 71 11.09 -8.31 -16.41
C CYS A 71 11.55 -9.76 -16.50
N THR A 72 10.76 -10.62 -17.13
CA THR A 72 11.12 -12.03 -17.38
C THR A 72 12.23 -12.17 -18.42
N MET A 73 12.44 -11.17 -19.28
CA MET A 73 13.50 -11.17 -20.30
C MET A 73 14.84 -10.61 -19.81
N THR A 74 14.81 -9.49 -19.07
CA THR A 74 16.02 -8.76 -18.68
C THR A 74 16.39 -8.95 -17.22
N LEU A 75 15.54 -9.63 -16.44
CA LEU A 75 15.66 -9.80 -14.99
C LEU A 75 15.65 -8.49 -14.18
N GLU A 76 15.36 -7.35 -14.81
CA GLU A 76 15.21 -6.06 -14.15
C GLU A 76 14.06 -6.09 -13.14
N VAL A 77 14.31 -5.62 -11.92
CA VAL A 77 13.33 -5.58 -10.84
C VAL A 77 12.82 -4.15 -10.68
N PHE A 78 11.53 -3.95 -10.86
CA PHE A 78 10.87 -2.65 -10.68
C PHE A 78 10.51 -2.38 -9.21
N GLY A 79 10.46 -3.45 -8.40
CA GLY A 79 10.30 -3.37 -6.96
C GLY A 79 9.61 -4.59 -6.37
N THR A 80 9.64 -4.66 -5.05
CA THR A 80 8.95 -5.66 -4.24
C THR A 80 7.95 -4.99 -3.31
N TYR A 81 6.90 -5.70 -2.93
CA TYR A 81 5.82 -5.16 -2.12
C TYR A 81 5.09 -6.27 -1.35
N SER A 82 4.32 -5.87 -0.34
CA SER A 82 3.61 -6.78 0.55
C SER A 82 2.65 -7.70 -0.22
N ALA A 83 2.57 -8.96 0.20
CA ALA A 83 1.56 -9.90 -0.31
C ALA A 83 0.13 -9.60 0.18
N GLN A 84 -0.01 -8.63 1.09
CA GLN A 84 -1.31 -8.13 1.53
C GLN A 84 -1.92 -7.11 0.56
N CYS A 85 -1.16 -6.65 -0.44
CA CYS A 85 -1.67 -5.76 -1.46
C CYS A 85 -2.50 -6.54 -2.48
N THR A 86 -3.78 -6.20 -2.63
CA THR A 86 -4.69 -6.82 -3.62
C THR A 86 -4.43 -6.35 -5.05
N ALA A 87 -3.58 -5.34 -5.23
CA ALA A 87 -3.11 -4.84 -6.51
C ALA A 87 -1.69 -4.25 -6.34
N PRO A 88 -0.88 -4.14 -7.42
CA PRO A 88 0.43 -3.50 -7.33
C PRO A 88 0.32 -2.03 -6.87
N PRO A 89 1.18 -1.57 -5.95
CA PRO A 89 1.22 -0.17 -5.55
C PRO A 89 1.52 0.79 -6.73
N ALA A 90 1.01 2.02 -6.67
CA ALA A 90 1.24 3.04 -7.70
C ALA A 90 2.74 3.31 -7.96
N ALA A 91 3.59 3.17 -6.93
CA ALA A 91 5.03 3.30 -7.08
C ALA A 91 5.64 2.25 -8.03
N ILE A 92 5.09 1.02 -8.03
CA ILE A 92 5.53 -0.05 -8.93
C ILE A 92 5.17 0.29 -10.37
N PHE A 93 3.94 0.73 -10.63
CA PHE A 93 3.54 1.17 -11.97
C PHE A 93 4.38 2.34 -12.46
N LYS A 94 4.67 3.32 -11.59
CA LYS A 94 5.56 4.44 -11.92
C LYS A 94 6.97 3.95 -12.29
N ALA A 95 7.53 3.00 -11.53
CA ALA A 95 8.85 2.45 -11.82
C ALA A 95 8.88 1.70 -13.16
N ILE A 96 7.84 0.90 -13.44
CA ILE A 96 7.70 0.20 -14.72
C ILE A 96 7.63 1.20 -15.88
N LEU A 97 6.73 2.18 -15.81
CA LEU A 97 6.52 3.16 -16.89
C LEU A 97 7.71 4.10 -17.09
N ALA A 98 8.49 4.38 -16.04
CA ALA A 98 9.72 5.16 -16.15
C ALA A 98 10.80 4.43 -16.95
N SER A 99 10.91 3.11 -16.78
CA SER A 99 11.85 2.26 -17.55
C SER A 99 11.27 1.84 -18.92
N ARG A 100 9.94 1.70 -19.00
CA ARG A 100 9.20 1.19 -20.17
C ARG A 100 7.94 2.00 -20.44
N PRO A 101 8.05 3.16 -21.12
CA PRO A 101 6.92 4.03 -21.40
C PRO A 101 5.82 3.36 -22.24
N ASP A 102 6.20 2.44 -23.14
CA ASP A 102 5.29 1.76 -24.06
C ASP A 102 4.74 0.44 -23.50
N TRP A 103 5.04 0.10 -22.24
CA TRP A 103 4.57 -1.14 -21.65
C TRP A 103 3.06 -1.13 -21.42
N THR A 104 2.40 -2.20 -21.86
CA THR A 104 1.01 -2.51 -21.54
C THR A 104 0.92 -3.88 -20.87
N PRO A 105 0.05 -4.04 -19.86
CA PRO A 105 -0.13 -5.32 -19.18
C PRO A 105 -0.74 -6.35 -20.12
N THR A 106 -0.25 -7.58 -20.06
CA THR A 106 -0.86 -8.73 -20.74
C THR A 106 -2.25 -9.01 -20.16
N PRO A 107 -3.24 -9.46 -20.96
CA PRO A 107 -4.57 -9.79 -20.45
C PRO A 107 -4.50 -10.69 -19.21
N GLY A 108 -5.23 -10.31 -18.15
CA GLY A 108 -5.23 -11.00 -16.86
C GLY A 108 -4.21 -10.46 -15.84
N GLN A 109 -3.20 -9.70 -16.25
CA GLN A 109 -2.30 -9.02 -15.32
C GLN A 109 -2.92 -7.70 -14.80
N PRO A 110 -2.54 -7.27 -13.57
CA PRO A 110 -2.99 -6.00 -13.02
C PRO A 110 -2.70 -4.80 -13.93
N GLU A 111 -3.71 -3.97 -14.12
CA GLU A 111 -3.61 -2.74 -14.89
C GLU A 111 -3.17 -1.56 -14.03
N PRO A 112 -2.40 -0.59 -14.59
CA PRO A 112 -2.12 0.65 -13.90
C PRO A 112 -3.43 1.37 -13.56
N PRO A 113 -3.52 2.02 -12.37
CA PRO A 113 -4.72 2.74 -11.99
C PRO A 113 -5.03 3.81 -13.03
N LYS A 114 -6.29 3.87 -13.47
CA LYS A 114 -6.74 4.93 -14.39
C LYS A 114 -6.40 6.29 -13.76
N PRO A 115 -5.84 7.24 -14.54
CA PRO A 115 -5.57 8.56 -14.03
C PRO A 115 -6.85 9.12 -13.43
N ALA A 116 -6.80 9.49 -12.15
CA ALA A 116 -7.95 10.10 -11.49
C ALA A 116 -8.42 11.27 -12.34
N ALA A 117 -9.70 11.25 -12.73
CA ALA A 117 -10.29 12.34 -13.49
C ALA A 117 -9.93 13.65 -12.79
N ARG A 118 -9.19 14.50 -13.50
CA ARG A 118 -8.62 15.74 -12.95
C ARG A 118 -9.77 16.49 -12.27
N ALA A 119 -9.73 16.59 -10.93
CA ALA A 119 -10.75 17.30 -10.20
C ALA A 119 -10.85 18.70 -10.80
N ARG A 120 -11.97 19.01 -11.45
CA ARG A 120 -12.25 20.37 -11.91
C ARG A 120 -12.16 21.23 -10.65
N LYS A 121 -11.18 22.13 -10.58
CA LYS A 121 -11.14 23.13 -9.51
C LYS A 121 -12.45 23.89 -9.59
N SER A 122 -13.41 23.58 -8.72
CA SER A 122 -14.60 24.39 -8.57
C SER A 122 -14.13 25.76 -8.15
N ALA A 123 -14.32 26.77 -9.00
CA ALA A 123 -14.06 28.15 -8.64
C ALA A 123 -14.88 28.45 -7.38
N ALA A 124 -14.21 28.74 -6.27
CA ALA A 124 -14.87 29.14 -5.04
C ALA A 124 -15.68 30.41 -5.32
N LYS A 125 -16.99 30.34 -5.12
CA LYS A 125 -17.88 31.51 -5.19
C LYS A 125 -17.48 32.45 -4.05
N PRO A 126 -17.26 33.76 -4.30
CA PRO A 126 -16.83 34.66 -3.23
C PRO A 126 -17.92 34.77 -2.16
N VAL A 127 -17.55 34.45 -0.92
CA VAL A 127 -18.38 34.68 0.26
C VAL A 127 -18.42 36.18 0.54
N ALA A 128 -19.61 36.76 0.51
CA ALA A 128 -19.83 38.16 0.90
C ALA A 128 -19.53 38.33 2.40
N LYS A 129 -18.56 39.19 2.74
CA LYS A 129 -18.25 39.56 4.12
C LYS A 129 -19.41 40.36 4.73
N GLY A 130 -20.20 39.72 5.58
CA GLY A 130 -21.09 40.41 6.50
C GLY A 130 -20.29 41.15 7.58
N LYS A 131 -20.56 42.44 7.80
CA LYS A 131 -19.95 43.26 8.85
C LYS A 131 -20.39 42.74 10.23
N ALA A 132 -19.47 42.15 10.99
CA ALA A 132 -19.68 41.86 12.40
C ALA A 132 -19.54 43.16 13.24
N LYS A 133 -20.58 43.50 14.01
CA LYS A 133 -20.52 44.57 15.02
C LYS A 133 -19.74 44.06 16.24
N ALA A 134 -18.75 44.83 16.69
CA ALA A 134 -17.97 44.55 17.88
C ALA A 134 -18.85 44.65 19.15
N LYS A 135 -18.77 43.63 20.02
CA LYS A 135 -19.26 43.70 21.41
C LYS A 135 -18.04 43.75 22.34
N THR A 136 -18.02 44.77 23.20
CA THR A 136 -17.01 45.01 24.24
C THR A 136 -17.03 43.88 25.29
N PRO A 137 -15.87 43.36 25.73
CA PRO A 137 -15.81 42.38 26.81
C PRO A 137 -15.89 43.06 28.18
N THR A 138 -16.71 42.50 29.08
CA THR A 138 -16.74 42.83 30.52
C THR A 138 -15.82 41.85 31.27
N ALA A 139 -14.98 42.36 32.18
CA ALA A 139 -14.00 41.59 32.93
C ALA A 139 -14.66 40.71 34.03
N PRO A 140 -14.10 39.52 34.34
CA PRO A 140 -14.58 38.69 35.45
C PRO A 140 -13.93 39.07 36.79
N ALA A 141 -14.73 39.01 37.86
CA ALA A 141 -14.33 39.28 39.25
C ALA A 141 -13.48 38.14 39.87
N ALA A 142 -12.53 38.52 40.72
CA ALA A 142 -11.60 37.64 41.42
C ALA A 142 -12.26 36.84 42.56
N LYS A 143 -11.83 35.58 42.73
CA LYS A 143 -12.20 34.70 43.87
C LYS A 143 -11.20 34.86 45.03
N PRO A 144 -11.63 34.76 46.31
CA PRO A 144 -10.73 34.81 47.45
C PRO A 144 -10.09 33.45 47.75
N ALA A 145 -8.87 33.51 48.29
CA ALA A 145 -8.06 32.37 48.73
C ALA A 145 -8.58 31.77 50.04
N LYS A 146 -8.48 30.45 50.19
CA LYS A 146 -8.69 29.73 51.46
C LYS A 146 -7.35 29.34 52.07
N ALA A 147 -7.24 29.58 53.38
CA ALA A 147 -6.08 29.35 54.23
C ALA A 147 -5.95 27.89 54.70
N ASP A 148 -4.71 27.54 55.04
CA ASP A 148 -4.24 26.30 55.63
C ASP A 148 -4.86 25.94 56.98
N ALA A 149 -5.00 24.63 57.25
CA ALA A 149 -5.08 24.09 58.60
C ALA A 149 -4.40 22.71 58.70
N LYS A 150 -3.60 22.59 59.75
CA LYS A 150 -2.63 21.55 60.12
C LYS A 150 -3.25 20.48 61.03
N GLY A 151 -2.75 19.24 60.98
CA GLY A 151 -2.96 18.18 62.00
C GLY A 151 -2.61 16.79 61.43
N LYS A 152 -1.44 16.21 61.69
CA LYS A 152 -0.97 15.46 62.90
C LYS A 152 -1.67 14.11 63.08
N GLY A 153 -0.90 13.01 63.02
CA GLY A 153 -1.32 11.66 63.38
C GLY A 153 -0.28 10.59 63.03
N ASP A 154 0.53 10.19 64.02
CA ASP A 154 1.52 9.11 64.03
C ASP A 154 0.89 7.71 64.20
N ALA A 155 1.75 6.69 64.03
CA ALA A 155 1.69 5.30 64.53
C ALA A 155 0.77 4.33 63.74
N THR A 156 1.15 3.12 63.36
CA THR A 156 2.29 2.21 63.66
C THR A 156 2.54 1.33 62.43
#